data_AF-A0A1G8WW64-F1
#
_entry.id   AF-A0A1G8WW64-F1
#
_cell.length_a   1.000
_cell.length_b   1.000
_cell.length_c   1.000
_cell.angle_alpha   90.00
_cell.angle_beta   90.00
_cell.angle_gamma   90.00
#
_symmetry.space_group_name_H-M   'P 1'
#
loop_
_entity.id
_entity.type
_entity.pdbx_description
1 polymer ?
#
loop_
_entity_poly.entity_id
_entity_poly.type
_entity_poly.pdbx_seq_one_letter_code
_entity_poly.pdbx_strand_id
1 'polypeptide(L)'
;MLSFGSAAYLADKTLIATFTANLETLPGANGHPETMDWWSNNQTAWDACRVDCQEPTAAMRNYVDWLKALPGKPVFVGYPAAYDFMFIYWYLMRFVGESPFSHSALDMKTFAMALLKTNYRDATKRNMPKSWFDDLPHTHVALDDAIEQGAMFCNMLRNHYRFQ
;
A
#
# COMPACT_ATOMS: atom_id res chain seq x y z
N MET A 1 -2.40 -10.95 7.29
CA MET A 1 -1.50 -9.81 7.03
C MET A 1 -0.36 -9.88 8.03
N LEU A 2 0.90 -9.97 7.59
CA LEU A 2 2.08 -10.05 8.48
C LEU A 2 2.64 -8.66 8.78
N SER A 3 2.59 -7.75 7.82
CA SER A 3 2.99 -6.36 7.98
C SER A 3 2.20 -5.49 6.99
N PHE A 4 2.21 -4.18 7.23
CA PHE A 4 1.71 -3.19 6.27
C PHE A 4 2.45 -1.86 6.45
N GLY A 5 2.55 -1.11 5.34
CA GLY A 5 3.15 0.22 5.30
C GLY A 5 2.21 1.21 4.64
N SER A 6 2.35 2.49 4.97
CA SER A 6 1.65 3.59 4.32
C SER A 6 2.57 4.80 4.22
N ALA A 7 2.56 5.45 3.06
CA ALA A 7 3.25 6.71 2.82
C ALA A 7 2.21 7.76 2.40
N ALA A 8 2.06 8.81 3.21
CA ALA A 8 1.11 9.87 2.98
C ALA A 8 1.75 10.97 2.12
N TYR A 9 1.24 11.17 0.90
CA TYR A 9 1.72 12.18 -0.03
C TYR A 9 0.65 13.26 -0.28
N LEU A 10 1.11 14.49 -0.50
CA LEU A 10 0.33 15.51 -1.22
C LEU A 10 0.39 15.25 -2.73
N ALA A 11 -0.57 15.81 -3.47
CA ALA A 11 -0.65 15.64 -4.93
C ALA A 11 0.59 16.16 -5.70
N ASP A 12 1.37 17.06 -5.11
CA ASP A 12 2.61 17.57 -5.68
C ASP A 12 3.82 16.64 -5.48
N LYS A 13 3.61 15.48 -4.84
CA LYS A 13 4.61 14.48 -4.41
C LYS A 13 5.38 14.85 -3.14
N THR A 14 4.91 15.80 -2.35
CA THR A 14 5.48 16.02 -1.00
C THR A 14 5.12 14.86 -0.09
N LEU A 15 6.10 14.12 0.44
CA LEU A 15 5.91 13.09 1.47
C LEU A 15 5.70 13.77 2.82
N ILE A 16 4.53 13.58 3.43
CA ILE A 16 4.12 14.24 4.68
C ILE A 16 4.45 13.37 5.89
N ALA A 17 4.16 12.08 5.81
CA ALA A 17 4.36 11.14 6.91
C ALA A 17 4.39 9.70 6.39
N THR A 18 4.93 8.81 7.20
CA THR A 18 4.89 7.36 6.98
C THR A 18 4.35 6.64 8.21
N PHE A 19 3.82 5.44 7.99
CA PHE A 19 3.41 4.50 9.02
C PHE A 19 3.80 3.09 8.61
N THR A 20 4.24 2.28 9.56
CA THR A 20 4.49 0.85 9.35
C THR A 20 4.17 0.09 10.62
N ALA A 21 3.68 -1.14 10.47
CA ALA A 21 3.57 -2.07 11.57
C ALA A 21 3.72 -3.52 11.09
N ASN A 22 4.47 -4.28 11.88
CA ASN A 22 4.51 -5.73 11.81
C ASN A 22 3.49 -6.29 12.79
N LEU A 23 2.80 -7.35 12.40
CA LEU A 23 1.65 -7.88 13.12
C LEU A 23 1.93 -9.30 13.61
N GLU A 24 1.48 -9.56 14.84
CA GLU A 24 1.26 -10.92 15.29
C GLU A 24 0.16 -11.59 14.43
N THR A 25 0.27 -12.90 14.24
CA THR A 25 -0.71 -13.65 13.46
C THR A 25 -1.99 -13.84 14.26
N LEU A 26 -3.12 -13.92 13.56
CA LEU A 26 -4.39 -14.21 14.22
C LEU A 26 -4.35 -15.63 14.82
N PRO A 27 -5.09 -15.88 15.92
CA PRO A 27 -5.21 -17.23 16.47
C PRO A 27 -5.64 -18.24 15.40
N GLY A 28 -4.85 -19.31 15.24
CA GLY A 28 -5.09 -20.37 14.26
C GLY A 28 -4.72 -20.02 12.81
N ALA A 29 -4.21 -18.81 12.53
CA ALA A 29 -3.72 -18.47 11.20
C ALA A 29 -2.40 -19.19 10.89
N ASN A 30 -2.34 -19.80 9.71
CA ASN A 30 -1.15 -20.45 9.17
C ASN A 30 -0.84 -19.90 7.78
N GLY A 31 0.43 -19.93 7.39
CA GLY A 31 0.84 -19.50 6.05
C GLY A 31 0.34 -20.47 4.97
N HIS A 32 -0.16 -19.93 3.85
CA HIS A 32 -0.46 -20.74 2.68
C HIS A 32 0.85 -21.26 2.06
N PRO A 33 0.93 -22.54 1.63
CA PRO A 33 2.19 -23.13 1.14
C PRO A 33 2.90 -22.29 0.08
N GLU A 34 2.19 -21.86 -0.97
CA GLU A 34 2.79 -21.03 -2.03
C GLU A 34 3.31 -19.68 -1.54
N THR A 35 2.65 -19.08 -0.54
CA THR A 35 3.12 -17.83 0.06
C THR A 35 4.38 -18.08 0.89
N MET A 36 4.45 -19.21 1.60
CA MET A 36 5.64 -19.59 2.37
C MET A 36 6.82 -19.95 1.46
N ASP A 37 6.56 -20.59 0.31
CA ASP A 37 7.58 -20.86 -0.71
C ASP A 37 8.14 -19.54 -1.26
N TRP A 38 7.29 -18.55 -1.53
CA TRP A 38 7.75 -17.22 -1.91
C TRP A 38 8.59 -16.56 -0.82
N TRP A 39 8.17 -16.63 0.46
CA TRP A 39 8.94 -16.09 1.58
C TRP A 39 10.30 -16.76 1.75
N SER A 40 10.42 -18.05 1.46
CA SER A 40 11.70 -18.77 1.52
C SER A 40 12.75 -18.20 0.55
N ASN A 41 12.30 -17.57 -0.54
CA ASN A 41 13.15 -16.88 -1.51
C ASN A 41 13.37 -15.39 -1.20
N ASN A 42 12.73 -14.86 -0.14
CA ASN A 42 12.73 -13.45 0.23
C ASN A 42 13.05 -13.26 1.73
N GLN A 43 14.10 -13.92 2.20
CA GLN A 43 14.43 -14.03 3.62
C GLN A 43 14.60 -12.66 4.31
N THR A 44 15.25 -11.69 3.66
CA THR A 44 15.44 -10.35 4.22
C THR A 44 14.11 -9.66 4.53
N ALA A 45 13.14 -9.75 3.60
CA ALA A 45 11.81 -9.16 3.79
C ALA A 45 10.99 -9.95 4.82
N TRP A 46 11.15 -11.28 4.86
CA TRP A 46 10.56 -12.12 5.91
C TRP A 46 11.06 -11.67 7.28
N ASP A 47 12.36 -11.61 7.49
CA ASP A 47 12.96 -11.22 8.78
C ASP A 47 12.47 -9.82 9.17
N ALA A 48 12.47 -8.87 8.22
CA ALA A 48 11.98 -7.52 8.45
C ALA A 48 10.50 -7.48 8.90
N CYS A 49 9.63 -8.34 8.38
CA CYS A 49 8.21 -8.35 8.76
C CYS A 49 7.90 -9.11 10.07
N ARG A 50 8.91 -9.73 10.69
CA ARG A 50 8.77 -10.51 11.94
C ARG A 50 9.39 -9.84 13.17
N VAL A 51 10.09 -8.73 13.00
CA VAL A 51 10.67 -7.93 14.09
C VAL A 51 9.59 -7.05 14.74
N ASP A 52 9.64 -6.91 16.08
CA ASP A 52 8.77 -6.01 16.87
C ASP A 52 7.28 -6.10 16.50
N CYS A 53 6.80 -7.34 16.32
CA CYS A 53 5.41 -7.61 16.01
C CYS A 53 4.49 -7.03 17.08
N GLN A 54 3.40 -6.42 16.63
CA GLN A 54 2.37 -5.83 17.49
C GLN A 54 1.08 -6.64 17.40
N GLU A 55 0.34 -6.67 18.50
CA GLU A 55 -1.04 -7.13 18.52
C GLU A 55 -1.87 -6.36 17.48
N PRO A 56 -2.62 -7.04 16.58
CA PRO A 56 -3.39 -6.38 15.52
C PRO A 56 -4.32 -5.27 16.03
N THR A 57 -4.90 -5.45 17.21
CA THR A 57 -5.78 -4.44 17.82
C THR A 57 -5.04 -3.15 18.13
N ALA A 58 -3.83 -3.24 18.71
CA ALA A 58 -3.03 -2.07 19.06
C ALA A 58 -2.53 -1.37 17.79
N ALA A 59 -1.99 -2.14 16.83
CA ALA A 59 -1.48 -1.60 15.58
C ALA A 59 -2.56 -0.87 14.76
N MET A 60 -3.78 -1.43 14.68
CA MET A 60 -4.87 -0.80 13.94
C MET A 60 -5.39 0.47 14.62
N ARG A 61 -5.44 0.53 15.95
CA ARG A 61 -5.79 1.76 16.68
C ARG A 61 -4.77 2.87 16.40
N ASN A 62 -3.49 2.55 16.53
CA ASN A 62 -2.40 3.48 16.22
C ASN A 62 -2.45 3.95 14.76
N TYR A 63 -2.82 3.07 13.83
CA TYR A 63 -2.97 3.42 12.43
C TYR A 63 -4.14 4.38 12.18
N VAL A 64 -5.29 4.16 12.83
CA VAL A 64 -6.43 5.09 12.73
C VAL A 64 -6.10 6.44 13.33
N ASP A 65 -5.43 6.48 14.49
CA ASP A 65 -5.00 7.73 15.12
C ASP A 65 -4.02 8.50 14.22
N TRP A 66 -3.06 7.79 13.62
CA TRP A 66 -2.16 8.37 12.62
C TRP A 66 -2.91 8.94 11.41
N LEU A 67 -3.85 8.18 10.83
CA LEU A 67 -4.65 8.63 9.69
C LEU A 67 -5.48 9.88 10.01
N LYS A 68 -6.05 9.96 11.21
CA LYS A 68 -6.85 11.12 11.67
C LYS A 68 -5.99 12.35 11.96
N ALA A 69 -4.71 12.17 12.25
CA ALA A 69 -3.75 13.26 12.46
C ALA A 69 -3.20 13.84 11.14
N LEU A 70 -3.37 13.15 10.01
CA LEU A 70 -2.96 13.66 8.70
C LEU A 70 -3.78 14.89 8.29
N PRO A 71 -3.20 15.83 7.52
CA PRO A 71 -3.95 16.96 7.00
C PRO A 71 -4.98 16.51 5.96
N GLY A 72 -6.22 16.99 6.12
CA GLY A 72 -7.31 16.77 5.16
C GLY A 72 -8.00 15.41 5.32
N LYS A 73 -8.61 14.91 4.22
CA LYS A 73 -9.27 13.61 4.18
C LYS A 73 -8.41 12.63 3.37
N PRO A 74 -7.87 11.56 3.97
CA PRO A 74 -6.99 10.64 3.26
C PRO A 74 -7.77 9.83 2.22
N VAL A 75 -7.12 9.57 1.08
CA VAL A 75 -7.63 8.68 0.03
C VAL A 75 -6.70 7.47 -0.05
N PHE A 76 -7.25 6.26 0.08
CA PHE A 76 -6.45 5.05 -0.06
C PHE A 76 -6.04 4.85 -1.52
N VAL A 77 -4.77 4.55 -1.75
CA VAL A 77 -4.22 4.22 -3.06
C VAL A 77 -3.46 2.90 -2.93
N GLY A 78 -3.64 1.97 -3.87
CA GLY A 78 -2.94 0.68 -3.86
C GLY A 78 -2.69 0.12 -5.25
N TYR A 79 -1.80 -0.88 -5.33
CA TYR A 79 -1.41 -1.50 -6.59
C TYR A 79 -1.12 -3.01 -6.42
N PRO A 80 -2.14 -3.88 -6.55
CA PRO A 80 -3.53 -3.58 -6.84
C PRO A 80 -4.35 -3.24 -5.57
N ALA A 81 -5.13 -2.16 -5.64
CA ALA A 81 -5.91 -1.73 -4.48
C ALA A 81 -6.92 -2.78 -4.01
N ALA A 82 -7.45 -3.62 -4.90
CA ALA A 82 -8.38 -4.68 -4.52
C ALA A 82 -7.78 -5.68 -3.51
N TYR A 83 -6.47 -5.93 -3.56
CA TYR A 83 -5.79 -6.81 -2.62
C TYR A 83 -5.45 -6.04 -1.34
N ASP A 84 -4.72 -4.93 -1.47
CA ASP A 84 -4.21 -4.15 -0.33
C ASP A 84 -5.36 -3.58 0.53
N PHE A 85 -6.34 -2.94 -0.11
CA PHE A 85 -7.48 -2.34 0.57
C PHE A 85 -8.35 -3.39 1.26
N MET A 86 -8.51 -4.58 0.67
CA MET A 86 -9.30 -5.65 1.28
C MET A 86 -8.74 -6.03 2.67
N PHE A 87 -7.42 -6.22 2.78
CA PHE A 87 -6.80 -6.55 4.07
C PHE A 87 -6.87 -5.38 5.05
N ILE A 88 -6.50 -4.17 4.62
CA ILE A 88 -6.54 -2.99 5.49
C ILE A 88 -7.96 -2.72 5.98
N TYR A 89 -8.94 -2.68 5.08
CA TYR A 89 -10.35 -2.44 5.42
C TYR A 89 -10.89 -3.51 6.38
N TRP A 90 -10.61 -4.80 6.12
CA TRP A 90 -11.06 -5.86 7.01
C TRP A 90 -10.45 -5.74 8.41
N TYR A 91 -9.14 -5.45 8.52
CA TYR A 91 -8.48 -5.27 9.81
C TYR A 91 -9.01 -4.03 10.55
N LEU A 92 -9.20 -2.91 9.86
CA LEU A 92 -9.81 -1.70 10.41
C LEU A 92 -11.21 -1.98 10.98
N MET A 93 -12.07 -2.64 10.21
CA MET A 93 -13.42 -2.98 10.67
C MET A 93 -13.41 -4.00 11.80
N ARG A 94 -12.53 -5.02 11.75
CA ARG A 94 -12.47 -6.06 12.78
C ARG A 94 -11.97 -5.54 14.13
N PHE A 95 -10.94 -4.69 14.11
CA PHE A 95 -10.18 -4.33 15.33
C PHE A 95 -10.50 -2.94 15.88
N VAL A 96 -11.04 -2.05 15.05
CA VAL A 96 -11.39 -0.68 15.45
C VAL A 96 -12.88 -0.40 15.23
N GLY A 97 -13.47 -0.96 14.17
CA GLY A 97 -14.90 -0.80 13.85
C GLY A 97 -15.21 0.36 12.91
N GLU A 98 -14.18 1.02 12.37
CA GLU A 98 -14.32 2.11 11.39
C GLU A 98 -13.17 2.11 10.38
N SER A 99 -13.39 2.76 9.23
CA SER A 99 -12.37 2.99 8.21
C SER A 99 -12.33 4.49 7.85
N PRO A 100 -11.23 5.21 8.10
CA PRO A 100 -11.06 6.59 7.67
C PRO A 100 -11.13 6.78 6.14
N PHE A 101 -11.02 5.70 5.37
CA PHE A 101 -11.12 5.68 3.91
C PHE A 101 -12.55 5.43 3.39
N SER A 102 -13.54 5.28 4.28
CA SER A 102 -14.88 4.80 3.93
C SER A 102 -14.78 3.44 3.18
N HIS A 103 -15.53 3.27 2.10
CA HIS A 103 -15.64 2.03 1.31
C HIS A 103 -14.90 2.08 -0.04
N SER A 104 -13.93 3.01 -0.22
CA SER A 104 -13.31 3.25 -1.53
C SER A 104 -11.79 3.37 -1.48
N ALA A 105 -11.15 2.91 -2.54
CA ALA A 105 -9.73 3.04 -2.80
C ALA A 105 -9.47 3.32 -4.29
N LEU A 106 -8.41 4.04 -4.60
CA LEU A 106 -7.93 4.26 -5.96
C LEU A 106 -6.97 3.12 -6.36
N ASP A 107 -7.34 2.40 -7.42
CA ASP A 107 -6.51 1.35 -8.00
C ASP A 107 -5.55 1.93 -9.06
N MET A 108 -4.25 1.85 -8.79
CA MET A 108 -3.25 2.44 -9.70
C MET A 108 -3.19 1.70 -11.04
N LYS A 109 -3.53 0.41 -11.10
CA LYS A 109 -3.51 -0.36 -12.36
C LYS A 109 -4.61 0.11 -13.31
N THR A 110 -5.80 0.30 -12.77
CA THR A 110 -6.95 0.85 -13.49
C THR A 110 -6.68 2.29 -13.91
N PHE A 111 -6.04 3.10 -13.05
CA PHE A 111 -5.64 4.45 -13.43
C PHE A 111 -4.59 4.46 -14.56
N ALA A 112 -3.59 3.57 -14.51
CA ALA A 112 -2.63 3.41 -15.59
C ALA A 112 -3.29 2.99 -16.91
N MET A 113 -4.23 2.04 -16.86
CA MET A 113 -5.03 1.62 -18.03
C MET A 113 -5.74 2.82 -18.67
N ALA A 114 -6.36 3.68 -17.86
CA ALA A 114 -7.06 4.88 -18.33
C ALA A 114 -6.11 5.91 -18.94
N LEU A 115 -4.96 6.19 -18.30
CA LEU A 115 -3.97 7.15 -18.80
C LEU A 115 -3.30 6.68 -20.09
N LEU A 116 -2.99 5.38 -20.20
CA LEU A 116 -2.33 4.80 -21.38
C LEU A 116 -3.31 4.46 -22.51
N LYS A 117 -4.62 4.53 -22.26
CA LYS A 117 -5.68 4.15 -23.22
C LYS A 117 -5.47 2.76 -23.81
N THR A 118 -5.12 1.80 -22.95
CA THR A 118 -4.78 0.42 -23.32
C THR A 118 -5.70 -0.59 -22.63
N ASN A 119 -5.58 -1.88 -22.96
CA ASN A 119 -6.34 -2.92 -22.28
C ASN A 119 -5.84 -3.13 -20.85
N TYR A 120 -6.74 -3.55 -19.95
CA TYR A 120 -6.40 -3.82 -18.54
C TYR A 120 -5.23 -4.80 -18.36
N ARG A 121 -5.12 -5.81 -19.22
CA ARG A 121 -4.03 -6.80 -19.17
C ARG A 121 -2.69 -6.23 -19.62
N ASP A 122 -2.70 -5.19 -20.44
CA ASP A 122 -1.51 -4.54 -20.97
C ASP A 122 -1.00 -3.42 -20.05
N ALA A 123 -1.84 -2.92 -19.13
CA ALA A 123 -1.48 -1.95 -18.10
C ALA A 123 -0.63 -2.56 -16.98
N THR A 124 0.59 -2.98 -17.32
CA THR A 124 1.58 -3.56 -16.39
C THR A 124 2.74 -2.59 -16.16
N LYS A 125 3.47 -2.69 -15.04
CA LYS A 125 4.64 -1.83 -14.74
C LYS A 125 5.61 -1.74 -15.94
N ARG A 126 5.85 -2.87 -16.62
CA ARG A 126 6.71 -2.96 -17.82
C ARG A 126 6.28 -2.04 -18.98
N ASN A 127 4.99 -1.80 -19.13
CA ASN A 127 4.43 -0.98 -20.22
C ASN A 127 4.14 0.46 -19.78
N MET A 128 4.39 0.80 -18.51
CA MET A 128 4.23 2.16 -18.00
C MET A 128 5.44 3.02 -18.40
N PRO A 129 5.24 4.33 -18.68
CA PRO A 129 6.32 5.25 -18.99
C PRO A 129 7.40 5.27 -17.90
N LYS A 130 8.67 5.21 -18.29
CA LYS A 130 9.81 5.30 -17.35
C LYS A 130 9.75 6.55 -16.46
N SER A 131 9.18 7.65 -16.98
CA SER A 131 9.00 8.89 -16.23
C SER A 131 8.01 8.80 -15.06
N TRP A 132 7.28 7.69 -14.91
CA TRP A 132 6.47 7.45 -13.73
C TRP A 132 7.24 6.82 -12.57
N PHE A 133 8.41 6.24 -12.84
CA PHE A 133 9.24 5.56 -11.84
C PHE A 133 10.37 6.47 -11.39
N ASP A 134 10.46 6.67 -10.08
CA ASP A 134 11.61 7.31 -9.45
C ASP A 134 12.64 6.22 -9.05
N ASP A 135 13.90 6.61 -8.82
CA ASP A 135 14.95 5.69 -8.34
C ASP A 135 14.81 5.47 -6.83
N LEU A 136 13.84 4.64 -6.46
CA LEU A 136 13.51 4.31 -5.08
C LEU A 136 13.69 2.80 -4.84
N PRO A 137 14.08 2.38 -3.62
CA PRO A 137 14.24 0.96 -3.30
C PRO A 137 12.94 0.17 -3.50
N HIS A 138 13.07 -1.03 -4.08
CA HIS A 138 12.01 -2.04 -4.12
C HIS A 138 12.52 -3.30 -3.41
N THR A 139 12.21 -3.41 -2.12
CA THR A 139 12.84 -4.38 -1.21
C THR A 139 11.89 -5.46 -0.71
N HIS A 140 10.59 -5.36 -1.06
CA HIS A 140 9.50 -6.15 -0.48
C HIS A 140 9.26 -5.90 1.02
N VAL A 141 9.91 -4.87 1.60
CA VAL A 141 9.52 -4.29 2.88
C VAL A 141 8.32 -3.38 2.64
N ALA A 142 7.24 -3.59 3.39
CA ALA A 142 5.95 -2.97 3.12
C ALA A 142 6.00 -1.43 3.04
N LEU A 143 6.87 -0.78 3.82
CA LEU A 143 7.02 0.67 3.77
C LEU A 143 7.76 1.17 2.52
N ASP A 144 8.83 0.48 2.10
CA ASP A 144 9.60 0.86 0.92
C ASP A 144 8.72 0.78 -0.34
N ASP A 145 7.98 -0.32 -0.47
CA ASP A 145 7.02 -0.50 -1.56
C ASP A 145 5.91 0.56 -1.53
N ALA A 146 5.41 0.95 -0.35
CA ALA A 146 4.41 2.03 -0.22
C ALA A 146 4.98 3.40 -0.63
N ILE A 147 6.24 3.68 -0.31
CA ILE A 147 6.93 4.92 -0.71
C ILE A 147 7.11 4.95 -2.24
N GLU A 148 7.62 3.88 -2.84
CA GLU A 148 7.80 3.73 -4.30
C GLU A 148 6.47 3.92 -5.03
N GLN A 149 5.43 3.18 -4.62
CA GLN A 149 4.12 3.23 -5.26
C GLN A 149 3.44 4.59 -5.07
N GLY A 150 3.55 5.21 -3.89
CA GLY A 150 3.01 6.55 -3.65
C GLY A 150 3.66 7.62 -4.54
N ALA A 151 4.98 7.57 -4.69
CA ALA A 151 5.71 8.47 -5.60
C ALA A 151 5.31 8.24 -7.07
N MET A 152 5.16 6.98 -7.48
CA MET A 152 4.66 6.60 -8.81
C MET A 152 3.25 7.14 -9.06
N PHE A 153 2.34 7.02 -8.10
CA PHE A 153 0.99 7.55 -8.21
C PHE A 153 0.98 9.07 -8.40
N CYS A 154 1.81 9.81 -7.67
CA CYS A 154 1.94 11.26 -7.85
C CYS A 154 2.44 11.64 -9.25
N ASN A 155 3.36 10.86 -9.83
CA ASN A 155 3.79 11.05 -11.22
C ASN A 155 2.65 10.80 -12.21
N MET A 156 1.85 9.75 -12.00
CA MET A 156 0.66 9.45 -12.81
C MET A 156 -0.37 10.57 -12.71
N LEU A 157 -0.63 11.07 -11.50
CA LEU A 157 -1.58 12.14 -11.25
C LEU A 157 -1.14 13.46 -11.91
N ARG A 158 0.15 13.79 -11.84
CA ARG A 158 0.73 14.92 -12.56
C ARG A 158 0.59 14.76 -14.08
N ASN A 159 0.78 13.53 -14.60
CA ASN A 159 0.57 13.24 -16.02
C ASN A 159 -0.88 13.47 -16.42
N HIS A 160 -1.84 13.01 -15.62
CA HIS A 160 -3.27 13.24 -15.84
C HIS A 160 -3.61 14.72 -16.02
N TYR A 161 -3.14 15.59 -15.12
CA TYR A 161 -3.42 17.03 -15.18
C TYR A 161 -2.70 17.77 -16.31
N ARG A 162 -1.61 17.23 -16.86
CA ARG A 162 -0.91 17.85 -18.00
C ARG A 162 -1.65 17.72 -19.33
N PHE A 163 -2.60 16.80 -19.42
CA PHE A 163 -3.32 16.48 -20.65
C PHE A 163 -4.84 16.75 -20.54
N GLN A 164 -5.26 17.56 -19.56
CA GLN A 164 -6.57 18.22 -19.52
C GLN A 164 -6.45 19.62 -20.14
#